data_AF-A0A932ECE6-F1
#
_entry.id   AF-A0A932ECE6-F1
#
_cell.length_a   1.000
_cell.length_b   1.000
_cell.length_c   1.000
_cell.angle_alpha   90.00
_cell.angle_beta   90.00
_cell.angle_gamma   90.00
#
_symmetry.space_group_name_H-M   'P 1'
#
loop_
_entity.id
_entity.type
_entity.pdbx_description
1 polymer ?
#
loop_
_entity_poly.entity_id
_entity_poly.type
_entity_poly.pdbx_seq_one_letter_code
_entity_poly.pdbx_strand_id
1 'polypeptide(L)'
;MIDLQIKQSWLEKSSEAALEEFKSALVDILNSFPVDRHTDKRWSITKISDGDEARLIYDERAVASLKIEDKVLHVKSTEDDTPRYDDIVYAIRYAANRLLLAVYSNVHGGARLPQDHSLSIDHTYFNRDKSVRGFFDKSNFVPRFAPEGIENLKDGRTALVIYSPYYAEDKRNGTVHILNNPMLSFLTEKENQETNGEFSYKVADSMQDFARKYDLGLVPRNFYQNYSKPVKIINETYFDALNINRKVFIDPCVYDFDDEHDYRYYKNTETGLHLMDKVRPGENLDIAIKRVLREELQVAEDYVGVRIWGVDFDRDREGILTPRLRMNIFVHGMLENRKSKTHDWVSVK
;
A
#
# COMPACT_ATOMS: atom_id res chain seq x y z
N MET A 1 -16.55 -20.07 0.79
CA MET A 1 -15.94 -20.22 -0.55
C MET A 1 -14.54 -19.60 -0.61
N ILE A 2 -13.52 -20.41 -0.91
CA ILE A 2 -12.15 -19.93 -1.23
C ILE A 2 -12.09 -19.67 -2.73
N ASP A 3 -11.63 -18.49 -3.15
CA ASP A 3 -11.28 -18.17 -4.54
C ASP A 3 -10.06 -17.23 -4.55
N LEU A 4 -8.88 -17.82 -4.75
CA LEU A 4 -7.57 -17.17 -4.72
C LEU A 4 -6.81 -17.42 -6.01
N GLN A 5 -6.05 -16.42 -6.44
CA GLN A 5 -5.13 -16.45 -7.57
C GLN A 5 -3.74 -16.07 -7.09
N ILE A 6 -2.75 -16.93 -7.29
CA ILE A 6 -1.37 -16.66 -6.86
C ILE A 6 -0.52 -16.48 -8.12
N LYS A 7 0.19 -15.34 -8.20
CA LYS A 7 1.06 -14.98 -9.32
C LYS A 7 2.49 -14.75 -8.82
N GLN A 8 3.47 -15.28 -9.53
CA GLN A 8 4.88 -14.98 -9.27
C GLN A 8 5.32 -13.81 -10.14
N SER A 9 5.94 -12.78 -9.56
CA SER A 9 6.28 -11.55 -10.30
C SER A 9 7.58 -11.65 -11.10
N TRP A 10 8.42 -12.68 -10.93
CA TRP A 10 9.83 -12.63 -11.38
C TRP A 10 10.51 -13.93 -11.88
N LEU A 11 9.84 -14.98 -12.39
CA LEU A 11 10.57 -16.17 -12.89
C LEU A 11 10.15 -16.71 -14.26
N GLU A 12 11.16 -16.75 -15.14
CA GLU A 12 11.28 -17.51 -16.39
C GLU A 12 11.55 -19.02 -16.15
N LYS A 13 11.29 -19.58 -14.96
CA LYS A 13 11.44 -21.02 -14.68
C LYS A 13 10.09 -21.70 -14.43
N SER A 14 9.98 -22.90 -14.99
CA SER A 14 8.77 -23.70 -15.22
C SER A 14 7.89 -24.03 -14.00
N SER A 15 6.60 -24.17 -14.29
CA SER A 15 5.38 -24.22 -13.46
C SER A 15 5.23 -25.34 -12.43
N GLU A 16 6.09 -26.37 -12.38
CA GLU A 16 5.87 -27.53 -11.50
C GLU A 16 6.67 -27.46 -10.19
N ALA A 17 7.94 -27.09 -10.23
CA ALA A 17 8.80 -27.05 -9.04
C ALA A 17 8.33 -26.00 -8.01
N ALA A 18 7.98 -24.79 -8.49
CA ALA A 18 7.45 -23.73 -7.65
C ALA A 18 6.09 -24.12 -7.01
N LEU A 19 5.30 -24.93 -7.71
CA LEU A 19 4.04 -25.44 -7.19
C LEU A 19 4.27 -26.50 -6.11
N GLU A 20 5.19 -27.42 -6.30
CA GLU A 20 5.54 -28.41 -5.26
C GLU A 20 6.16 -27.75 -4.03
N GLU A 21 7.00 -26.72 -4.20
CA GLU A 21 7.52 -25.89 -3.11
C GLU A 21 6.39 -25.18 -2.35
N PHE A 22 5.44 -24.57 -3.07
CA PHE A 22 4.27 -23.94 -2.47
C PHE A 22 3.39 -24.93 -1.71
N LYS A 23 3.13 -26.11 -2.27
CA LYS A 23 2.35 -27.16 -1.60
C LYS A 23 3.03 -27.66 -0.34
N SER A 24 4.34 -27.91 -0.40
CA SER A 24 5.12 -28.34 0.76
C SER A 24 5.04 -27.29 1.86
N ALA A 25 5.31 -26.03 1.52
CA ALA A 25 5.21 -24.93 2.49
C ALA A 25 3.80 -24.82 3.08
N LEU A 26 2.76 -24.86 2.24
CA LEU A 26 1.35 -24.78 2.66
C LEU A 26 0.98 -25.90 3.65
N VAL A 27 1.32 -27.16 3.33
CA VAL A 27 1.03 -28.32 4.19
C VAL A 27 1.81 -28.26 5.50
N ASP A 28 3.08 -27.86 5.45
CA ASP A 28 3.92 -27.72 6.65
C ASP A 28 3.32 -26.70 7.61
N ILE A 29 2.85 -25.56 7.08
CA ILE A 29 2.22 -24.50 7.87
C ILE A 29 0.90 -24.99 8.47
N LEU A 30 0.03 -25.61 7.66
CA LEU A 30 -1.25 -26.14 8.12
C LEU A 30 -1.07 -27.19 9.23
N ASN A 31 -0.11 -28.09 9.08
CA ASN A 31 0.18 -29.10 10.11
C ASN A 31 0.95 -28.55 11.33
N SER A 32 1.49 -27.32 11.24
CA SER A 32 2.17 -26.67 12.36
C SER A 32 1.21 -26.06 13.41
N PHE A 33 -0.08 -25.95 13.08
CA PHE A 33 -1.06 -25.35 13.98
C PHE A 33 -1.27 -26.18 15.25
N PRO A 34 -1.23 -25.58 16.46
CA PRO A 34 -1.43 -26.28 17.73
C PRO A 34 -2.69 -27.15 17.81
N VAL A 35 -3.77 -26.71 17.13
CA VAL A 35 -5.05 -27.45 17.05
C VAL A 35 -4.87 -28.81 16.34
N ASP A 36 -3.88 -28.94 15.46
CA ASP A 36 -3.57 -30.17 14.72
C ASP A 36 -2.44 -31.00 15.34
N ARG A 37 -1.63 -30.41 16.23
CA ARG A 37 -0.45 -31.10 16.80
C ARG A 37 -0.81 -32.34 17.62
N HIS A 38 -2.02 -32.40 18.16
CA HIS A 38 -2.48 -33.45 19.06
C HIS A 38 -3.71 -34.23 18.56
N THR A 39 -3.99 -34.15 17.25
CA THR A 39 -5.08 -34.93 16.63
C THR A 39 -4.51 -35.84 15.53
N ASP A 40 -5.24 -36.91 15.24
CA ASP A 40 -4.93 -37.80 14.10
C ASP A 40 -5.31 -37.15 12.75
N LYS A 41 -6.01 -36.01 12.78
CA LYS A 41 -6.39 -35.25 11.59
C LYS A 41 -5.16 -34.54 11.04
N ARG A 42 -4.91 -34.72 9.75
CA ARG A 42 -3.77 -34.14 9.04
C ARG A 42 -4.20 -33.44 7.77
N TRP A 43 -3.54 -32.34 7.49
CA TRP A 43 -3.58 -31.71 6.19
C TRP A 43 -2.64 -32.44 5.24
N SER A 44 -3.11 -32.68 4.02
CA SER A 44 -2.28 -33.21 2.94
C SER A 44 -2.69 -32.56 1.61
N ILE A 45 -1.78 -32.56 0.64
CA ILE A 45 -2.09 -32.15 -0.72
C ILE A 45 -1.74 -33.32 -1.64
N THR A 46 -2.65 -33.67 -2.55
CA THR A 46 -2.39 -34.74 -3.54
C THR A 46 -1.28 -34.30 -4.49
N LYS A 47 -0.51 -35.29 -5.00
CA LYS A 47 0.34 -35.04 -6.18
C LYS A 47 -0.54 -34.58 -7.34
N ILE A 48 0.05 -33.79 -8.26
CA ILE A 48 -0.58 -33.54 -9.55
C ILE A 48 -0.65 -34.89 -10.26
N SER A 49 -1.85 -35.31 -10.62
CA SER A 49 -2.07 -36.46 -11.51
C SER A 49 -2.72 -35.94 -12.79
N ASP A 50 -2.54 -36.67 -13.90
CA ASP A 50 -2.94 -36.29 -15.27
C ASP A 50 -4.20 -35.41 -15.31
N GLY A 51 -4.00 -34.09 -15.47
CA GLY A 51 -5.06 -33.07 -15.41
C GLY A 51 -4.73 -31.72 -14.73
N ASP A 52 -3.48 -31.46 -14.31
CA ASP A 52 -2.99 -30.19 -13.74
C ASP A 52 -3.69 -29.68 -12.45
N GLU A 53 -4.38 -30.57 -11.73
CA GLU A 53 -5.11 -30.24 -10.50
C GLU A 53 -4.58 -31.04 -9.30
N ALA A 54 -4.33 -30.36 -8.18
CA ALA A 54 -4.04 -30.95 -6.88
C ALA A 54 -5.19 -30.64 -5.89
N ARG A 55 -5.38 -31.48 -4.88
CA ARG A 55 -6.45 -31.31 -3.88
C ARG A 55 -5.86 -31.13 -2.50
N LEU A 56 -6.27 -30.07 -1.81
CA LEU A 56 -6.05 -29.88 -0.38
C LEU A 56 -7.06 -30.74 0.38
N ILE A 57 -6.56 -31.67 1.18
CA ILE A 57 -7.33 -32.64 1.94
C ILE A 57 -7.14 -32.36 3.43
N TYR A 58 -8.23 -32.36 4.18
CA TYR A 58 -8.24 -32.36 5.64
C TYR A 58 -9.12 -33.51 6.10
N ASP A 59 -8.57 -34.41 6.91
CA ASP A 59 -9.33 -35.53 7.50
C ASP A 59 -10.07 -36.35 6.42
N GLU A 60 -9.34 -36.77 5.39
CA GLU A 60 -9.82 -37.54 4.22
C GLU A 60 -10.82 -36.80 3.30
N ARG A 61 -11.26 -35.59 3.65
CA ARG A 61 -12.16 -34.76 2.84
C ARG A 61 -11.37 -33.77 1.97
N ALA A 62 -11.70 -33.70 0.68
CA ALA A 62 -11.19 -32.64 -0.20
C ALA A 62 -11.86 -31.31 0.16
N VAL A 63 -11.05 -30.30 0.48
CA VAL A 63 -11.50 -28.99 0.98
C VAL A 63 -11.31 -27.88 -0.05
N ALA A 64 -10.24 -27.97 -0.85
CA ALA A 64 -9.98 -27.05 -1.95
C ALA A 64 -9.22 -27.75 -3.09
N SER A 65 -9.38 -27.21 -4.30
CA SER A 65 -8.61 -27.55 -5.50
C SER A 65 -7.52 -26.50 -5.71
N LEU A 66 -6.37 -26.94 -6.21
CA LEU A 66 -5.20 -26.15 -6.57
C LEU A 66 -4.90 -26.45 -8.04
N LYS A 67 -5.09 -25.49 -8.94
CA LYS A 67 -4.93 -25.68 -10.38
C LYS A 67 -4.09 -24.57 -11.00
N ILE A 68 -3.15 -24.90 -11.89
CA ILE A 68 -2.43 -23.89 -12.66
C ILE A 68 -3.16 -23.66 -13.97
N GLU A 69 -3.54 -22.41 -14.24
CA GLU A 69 -4.09 -21.96 -15.51
C GLU A 69 -3.40 -20.64 -15.88
N ASP A 70 -2.94 -20.49 -17.12
CA ASP A 70 -2.30 -19.26 -17.62
C ASP A 70 -1.17 -18.70 -16.73
N LYS A 71 -0.34 -19.60 -16.15
CA LYS A 71 0.74 -19.27 -15.20
C LYS A 71 0.27 -18.66 -13.87
N VAL A 72 -1.01 -18.87 -13.52
CA VAL A 72 -1.62 -18.46 -12.25
C VAL A 72 -2.03 -19.72 -11.49
N LEU A 73 -1.68 -19.81 -10.21
CA LEU A 73 -2.20 -20.86 -9.34
C LEU A 73 -3.55 -20.43 -8.77
N HIS A 74 -4.60 -21.14 -9.16
CA HIS A 74 -5.95 -20.99 -8.65
C HIS A 74 -6.17 -21.91 -7.46
N VAL A 75 -6.62 -21.36 -6.33
CA VAL A 75 -7.08 -22.15 -5.19
C VAL A 75 -8.58 -21.93 -5.00
N LYS A 76 -9.39 -22.97 -5.20
CA LYS A 76 -10.86 -22.89 -5.19
C LYS A 76 -11.48 -23.92 -4.25
N SER A 77 -12.41 -23.50 -3.41
CA SER A 77 -13.27 -24.41 -2.63
C SER A 77 -14.70 -24.32 -3.17
N THR A 78 -15.33 -25.48 -3.40
CA THR A 78 -16.70 -25.59 -3.94
C THR A 78 -17.78 -25.48 -2.87
N GLU A 79 -17.41 -25.49 -1.58
CA GLU A 79 -18.35 -25.53 -0.46
C GLU A 79 -18.26 -24.26 0.38
N ASP A 80 -19.41 -23.79 0.88
CA ASP A 80 -19.47 -22.59 1.73
C ASP A 80 -18.99 -22.86 3.16
N ASP A 81 -19.11 -24.11 3.64
CA ASP A 81 -18.68 -24.55 4.97
C ASP A 81 -17.30 -25.22 4.91
N THR A 82 -16.32 -24.48 4.39
CA THR A 82 -14.92 -24.92 4.34
C THR A 82 -14.39 -25.02 5.78
N PRO A 83 -14.03 -26.21 6.30
CA PRO A 83 -13.50 -26.33 7.65
C PRO A 83 -12.23 -25.51 7.77
N ARG A 84 -12.17 -24.68 8.82
CA ARG A 84 -10.97 -23.88 9.15
C ARG A 84 -10.50 -23.01 8.00
N TYR A 85 -11.48 -22.40 7.32
CA TYR A 85 -11.27 -21.47 6.22
C TYR A 85 -10.16 -20.45 6.48
N ASP A 86 -10.16 -19.82 7.66
CA ASP A 86 -9.16 -18.80 8.01
C ASP A 86 -7.74 -19.38 8.11
N ASP A 87 -7.60 -20.61 8.61
CA ASP A 87 -6.32 -21.33 8.69
C ASP A 87 -5.77 -21.68 7.31
N ILE A 88 -6.65 -22.06 6.38
CA ILE A 88 -6.29 -22.30 4.98
C ILE A 88 -5.84 -21.00 4.30
N VAL A 89 -6.59 -19.91 4.48
CA VAL A 89 -6.23 -18.61 3.91
C VAL A 89 -4.92 -18.07 4.50
N TYR A 90 -4.70 -18.24 5.81
CA TYR A 90 -3.43 -17.96 6.47
C TYR A 90 -2.29 -18.73 5.82
N ALA A 91 -2.43 -20.05 5.73
CA ALA A 91 -1.33 -20.89 5.29
C ALA A 91 -0.99 -20.65 3.82
N ILE A 92 -1.99 -20.32 2.98
CA ILE A 92 -1.77 -19.90 1.59
C ILE A 92 -0.97 -18.60 1.51
N ARG A 93 -1.34 -17.58 2.29
CA ARG A 93 -0.63 -16.28 2.31
C ARG A 93 0.79 -16.44 2.84
N TYR A 94 0.96 -17.25 3.87
CA TYR A 94 2.24 -17.51 4.49
C TYR A 94 3.17 -18.27 3.56
N ALA A 95 2.69 -19.34 2.92
CA ALA A 95 3.46 -20.10 1.95
C ALA A 95 3.86 -19.22 0.76
N ALA A 96 2.93 -18.38 0.27
CA ALA A 96 3.21 -17.44 -0.80
C ALA A 96 4.27 -16.41 -0.41
N ASN A 97 4.19 -15.83 0.79
CA ASN A 97 5.18 -14.88 1.28
C ASN A 97 6.59 -15.51 1.39
N ARG A 98 6.70 -16.71 1.98
CA ARG A 98 7.98 -17.45 2.06
C ARG A 98 8.64 -17.71 0.71
N LEU A 99 7.83 -17.80 -0.34
CA LEU A 99 8.26 -18.09 -1.70
C LEU A 99 8.24 -16.86 -2.60
N LEU A 100 8.06 -15.66 -2.04
CA LEU A 100 8.03 -14.39 -2.77
C LEU A 100 6.97 -14.36 -3.89
N LEU A 101 5.80 -14.95 -3.63
CA LEU A 101 4.65 -15.00 -4.53
C LEU A 101 3.61 -13.93 -4.14
N ALA A 102 2.99 -13.31 -5.14
CA ALA A 102 1.86 -12.39 -4.94
C ALA A 102 0.55 -13.17 -4.86
N VAL A 103 -0.29 -12.86 -3.86
CA VAL A 103 -1.61 -13.49 -3.69
C VAL A 103 -2.71 -12.49 -3.98
N TYR A 104 -3.54 -12.80 -4.96
CA TYR A 104 -4.75 -12.11 -5.31
C TYR A 104 -5.96 -12.91 -4.83
N SER A 105 -7.00 -12.22 -4.39
CA SER A 105 -8.25 -12.85 -3.99
C SER A 105 -9.41 -12.07 -4.54
N ASN A 106 -10.33 -12.77 -5.20
CA ASN A 106 -11.59 -12.19 -5.66
C ASN A 106 -12.53 -11.89 -4.48
N VAL A 107 -12.34 -12.58 -3.35
CA VAL A 107 -13.18 -12.48 -2.13
C VAL A 107 -12.52 -11.62 -1.03
N HIS A 108 -11.17 -11.51 -1.01
CA HIS A 108 -10.40 -10.81 0.03
C HIS A 108 -9.56 -9.63 -0.47
N GLY A 109 -9.79 -9.19 -1.70
CA GLY A 109 -9.43 -7.84 -2.09
C GLY A 109 -7.94 -7.49 -2.24
N GLY A 110 -7.13 -8.41 -2.76
CA GLY A 110 -5.87 -8.08 -3.44
C GLY A 110 -4.76 -7.39 -2.63
N ALA A 111 -4.48 -7.84 -1.40
CA ALA A 111 -3.33 -7.34 -0.65
C ALA A 111 -1.98 -7.85 -1.22
N ARG A 112 -1.09 -6.93 -1.58
CA ARG A 112 0.34 -7.19 -1.88
C ARG A 112 1.12 -7.24 -0.56
N LEU A 113 1.98 -8.24 -0.36
CA LEU A 113 2.85 -8.32 0.82
C LEU A 113 4.24 -7.70 0.52
N PRO A 114 4.84 -6.92 1.44
CA PRO A 114 6.24 -6.48 1.34
C PRO A 114 7.24 -7.64 1.52
N GLN A 115 8.47 -7.42 1.05
CA GLN A 115 9.51 -8.43 0.82
C GLN A 115 10.18 -9.04 2.05
N ASP A 116 10.01 -8.49 3.24
CA ASP A 116 10.77 -8.93 4.41
C ASP A 116 9.84 -9.04 5.62
N HIS A 117 9.55 -10.25 6.10
CA HIS A 117 9.36 -10.61 7.52
C HIS A 117 8.94 -12.09 7.66
N SER A 118 9.56 -12.78 8.61
CA SER A 118 9.19 -14.13 9.04
C SER A 118 7.84 -14.10 9.78
N LEU A 119 6.87 -14.83 9.26
CA LEU A 119 5.49 -14.84 9.72
C LEU A 119 5.31 -15.87 10.86
N SER A 120 4.44 -15.62 11.84
CA SER A 120 3.96 -16.61 12.82
C SER A 120 2.67 -16.05 13.41
N ILE A 121 1.50 -16.63 13.07
CA ILE A 121 0.19 -16.10 13.49
C ILE A 121 -0.56 -17.15 14.33
N ASP A 122 -1.02 -16.73 15.51
CA ASP A 122 -1.97 -17.47 16.35
C ASP A 122 -3.41 -17.19 15.87
N HIS A 123 -4.15 -18.25 15.57
CA HIS A 123 -5.45 -18.29 14.91
C HIS A 123 -6.62 -17.98 15.86
N THR A 124 -6.38 -17.94 17.17
CA THR A 124 -7.41 -17.63 18.17
C THR A 124 -7.85 -16.17 18.21
N TYR A 125 -7.19 -15.29 17.46
CA TYR A 125 -7.44 -13.84 17.46
C TYR A 125 -8.04 -13.27 16.17
N PHE A 126 -8.41 -14.12 15.20
CA PHE A 126 -9.20 -13.69 14.04
C PHE A 126 -10.66 -13.44 14.43
N ASN A 127 -10.92 -12.34 15.11
CA ASN A 127 -12.26 -11.79 15.20
C ASN A 127 -12.43 -10.79 14.06
N ARG A 128 -12.65 -11.28 12.84
CA ARG A 128 -13.17 -10.41 11.78
C ARG A 128 -14.54 -9.96 12.26
N ASP A 129 -14.66 -8.69 12.62
CA ASP A 129 -15.93 -8.16 13.07
C ASP A 129 -16.98 -8.38 11.95
N LYS A 130 -17.94 -9.29 12.19
CA LYS A 130 -18.99 -9.64 11.23
C LYS A 130 -19.74 -8.38 10.76
N SER A 131 -19.77 -7.36 11.60
CA SER A 131 -20.39 -6.07 11.31
C SER A 131 -19.68 -5.29 10.20
N VAL A 132 -18.34 -5.29 10.17
CA VAL A 132 -17.54 -4.62 9.13
C VAL A 132 -17.79 -5.26 7.77
N ARG A 133 -17.78 -6.60 7.71
CA ARG A 133 -18.11 -7.33 6.47
C ARG A 133 -19.53 -7.04 6.01
N GLY A 134 -20.51 -7.11 6.91
CA GLY A 134 -21.91 -6.83 6.59
C GLY A 134 -22.14 -5.40 6.07
N PHE A 135 -21.39 -4.42 6.58
CA PHE A 135 -21.39 -3.06 6.05
C PHE A 135 -20.87 -3.02 4.60
N PHE A 136 -19.68 -3.59 4.34
CA PHE A 136 -19.07 -3.50 3.01
C PHE A 136 -19.80 -4.31 1.94
N ASP A 137 -20.44 -5.43 2.31
CA ASP A 137 -21.27 -6.25 1.42
C ASP A 137 -22.43 -5.42 0.82
N LYS A 138 -22.97 -4.47 1.59
CA LYS A 138 -24.07 -3.57 1.18
C LYS A 138 -23.58 -2.22 0.64
N SER A 139 -22.30 -1.91 0.79
CA SER A 139 -21.72 -0.63 0.37
C SER A 139 -21.28 -0.65 -1.10
N ASN A 140 -21.01 0.54 -1.65
CA ASN A 140 -20.34 0.70 -2.94
C ASN A 140 -18.81 0.52 -2.86
N PHE A 141 -18.28 0.08 -1.72
CA PHE A 141 -16.85 -0.03 -1.47
C PHE A 141 -16.42 -1.49 -1.32
N VAL A 142 -15.21 -1.80 -1.79
CA VAL A 142 -14.50 -3.04 -1.49
C VAL A 142 -13.39 -2.69 -0.49
N PRO A 143 -13.44 -3.20 0.75
CA PRO A 143 -12.46 -2.84 1.76
C PRO A 143 -11.10 -3.41 1.37
N ARG A 144 -10.06 -2.62 1.67
CA ARG A 144 -8.67 -3.01 1.49
C ARG A 144 -7.97 -2.86 2.82
N PHE A 145 -7.44 -3.96 3.31
CA PHE A 145 -6.81 -4.02 4.62
C PHE A 145 -5.34 -3.59 4.47
N ALA A 146 -4.91 -2.67 5.32
CA ALA A 146 -3.51 -2.26 5.40
C ALA A 146 -2.64 -3.44 5.87
N PRO A 147 -1.33 -3.44 5.54
CA PRO A 147 -0.42 -4.47 6.02
C PRO A 147 -0.43 -4.55 7.55
N GLU A 148 -0.15 -5.76 7.98
CA GLU A 148 -0.34 -6.30 9.31
C GLU A 148 0.60 -5.64 10.34
N GLY A 149 0.11 -5.28 11.52
CA GLY A 149 0.95 -4.81 12.63
C GLY A 149 1.34 -5.96 13.56
N ILE A 150 2.47 -5.83 14.26
CA ILE A 150 2.85 -6.75 15.35
C ILE A 150 2.64 -6.03 16.68
N GLU A 151 1.76 -6.54 17.52
CA GLU A 151 1.52 -6.04 18.88
C GLU A 151 2.04 -7.02 19.93
N ASN A 152 2.69 -6.48 20.96
CA ASN A 152 3.11 -7.27 22.12
C ASN A 152 1.91 -7.40 23.08
N LEU A 153 1.46 -8.63 23.29
CA LEU A 153 0.40 -8.98 24.24
C LEU A 153 0.93 -8.89 25.68
N LYS A 154 -0.02 -8.73 26.61
CA LYS A 154 0.27 -8.64 28.06
C LYS A 154 0.94 -9.89 28.64
N ASP A 155 0.82 -11.02 27.97
CA ASP A 155 1.43 -12.30 28.36
C ASP A 155 2.80 -12.55 27.71
N GLY A 156 3.36 -11.54 27.03
CA GLY A 156 4.67 -11.61 26.39
C GLY A 156 4.68 -12.26 25.01
N ARG A 157 3.52 -12.69 24.48
CA ARG A 157 3.41 -13.14 23.09
C ARG A 157 3.33 -11.95 22.13
N THR A 158 3.77 -12.15 20.89
CA THR A 158 3.52 -11.22 19.79
C THR A 158 2.31 -11.68 19.00
N ALA A 159 1.39 -10.77 18.71
CA ALA A 159 0.21 -11.01 17.89
C ALA A 159 0.29 -10.17 16.63
N LEU A 160 -0.07 -10.77 15.51
CA LEU A 160 -0.29 -10.05 14.29
C LEU A 160 -1.72 -9.49 14.27
N VAL A 161 -1.86 -8.18 14.11
CA VAL A 161 -3.15 -7.49 14.12
C VAL A 161 -3.52 -7.08 12.69
N ILE A 162 -4.68 -7.56 12.23
CA ILE A 162 -5.34 -7.01 11.04
C ILE A 162 -6.12 -5.79 11.50
N TYR A 163 -5.60 -4.60 11.19
CA TYR A 163 -6.31 -3.36 11.47
C TYR A 163 -7.56 -3.21 10.60
N SER A 164 -8.54 -2.45 11.10
CA SER A 164 -9.69 -2.01 10.31
C SER A 164 -9.24 -1.47 8.94
N PRO A 165 -10.05 -1.69 7.88
CA PRO A 165 -9.64 -1.31 6.53
C PRO A 165 -9.36 0.19 6.48
N TYR A 166 -8.14 0.54 6.10
CA TYR A 166 -7.68 1.91 6.06
C TYR A 166 -8.10 2.62 4.76
N TYR A 167 -8.28 1.84 3.70
CA TYR A 167 -8.69 2.30 2.38
C TYR A 167 -9.70 1.31 1.77
N ALA A 168 -10.40 1.76 0.75
CA ALA A 168 -11.32 0.93 -0.02
C ALA A 168 -11.36 1.36 -1.48
N GLU A 169 -11.70 0.42 -2.35
CA GLU A 169 -11.92 0.67 -3.76
C GLU A 169 -13.42 0.91 -4.03
N ASP A 170 -13.77 1.97 -4.74
CA ASP A 170 -15.14 2.23 -5.17
C ASP A 170 -15.51 1.29 -6.34
N LYS A 171 -16.52 0.44 -6.14
CA LYS A 171 -17.01 -0.55 -7.10
C LYS A 171 -17.46 0.08 -8.43
N ARG A 172 -17.82 1.36 -8.44
CA ARG A 172 -18.40 2.04 -9.60
C ARG A 172 -17.35 2.48 -10.62
N ASN A 173 -16.17 2.87 -10.14
CA ASN A 173 -15.14 3.51 -10.98
C ASN A 173 -13.72 3.01 -10.71
N GLY A 174 -13.51 2.08 -9.77
CA GLY A 174 -12.20 1.52 -9.45
C GLY A 174 -11.25 2.47 -8.71
N THR A 175 -11.71 3.67 -8.34
CA THR A 175 -10.89 4.64 -7.62
C THR A 175 -10.69 4.20 -6.17
N VAL A 176 -9.53 4.54 -5.59
CA VAL A 176 -9.21 4.17 -4.22
C VAL A 176 -9.42 5.35 -3.29
N HIS A 177 -10.08 5.08 -2.18
CA HIS A 177 -10.46 6.04 -1.16
C HIS A 177 -9.83 5.68 0.18
N ILE A 178 -9.47 6.69 0.96
CA ILE A 178 -9.17 6.53 2.38
C ILE A 178 -10.48 6.57 3.18
N LEU A 179 -10.57 5.75 4.23
CA LEU A 179 -11.77 5.60 5.04
C LEU A 179 -11.68 6.38 6.37
N ASN A 180 -12.82 6.92 6.79
CA ASN A 180 -12.98 7.49 8.12
C ASN A 180 -13.25 6.36 9.14
N ASN A 181 -12.18 5.77 9.67
CA ASN A 181 -12.27 4.65 10.62
C ASN A 181 -13.22 4.92 11.80
N PRO A 182 -13.20 6.10 12.46
CA PRO A 182 -14.20 6.43 13.48
C PRO A 182 -15.66 6.32 12.99
N MET A 183 -15.94 6.80 11.77
CA MET A 183 -17.27 6.68 11.18
C MET A 183 -17.61 5.23 10.81
N LEU A 184 -16.64 4.46 10.28
CA LEU A 184 -16.82 3.04 10.00
C LEU A 184 -17.20 2.29 11.28
N SER A 185 -16.45 2.47 12.37
CA SER A 185 -16.76 1.88 13.67
C SER A 185 -18.15 2.26 14.17
N PHE A 186 -18.56 3.52 14.00
CA PHE A 186 -19.91 3.96 14.35
C PHE A 186 -20.99 3.26 13.50
N LEU A 187 -20.80 3.17 12.19
CA LEU A 187 -21.78 2.60 11.26
C LEU A 187 -21.94 1.08 11.42
N THR A 188 -20.86 0.39 11.80
CA THR A 188 -20.89 -1.06 12.00
C THR A 188 -21.73 -1.48 13.20
N GLU A 189 -21.91 -0.60 14.19
CA GLU A 189 -22.70 -0.86 15.40
C GLU A 189 -24.19 -0.47 15.27
N LYS A 190 -24.64 0.07 14.13
CA LYS A 190 -25.99 0.62 13.94
C LYS A 190 -26.80 -0.15 12.89
N GLU A 191 -28.12 -0.13 13.08
CA GLU A 191 -29.07 -0.69 12.10
C GLU A 191 -29.13 0.14 10.81
N ASN A 192 -29.03 1.47 10.92
CA ASN A 192 -28.89 2.36 9.77
C ASN A 192 -27.41 2.59 9.46
N GLN A 193 -26.98 2.14 8.27
CA GLN A 193 -25.59 2.17 7.79
C GLN A 193 -25.37 3.23 6.70
N GLU A 194 -26.26 4.22 6.58
CA GLU A 194 -26.12 5.31 5.62
C GLU A 194 -24.85 6.16 5.86
N THR A 195 -24.10 6.39 4.78
CA THR A 195 -22.88 7.20 4.79
C THR A 195 -23.13 8.62 4.26
N ASN A 196 -22.25 9.56 4.57
CA ASN A 196 -22.22 10.89 3.96
C ASN A 196 -20.84 11.17 3.34
N GLY A 197 -20.59 12.42 2.93
CA GLY A 197 -19.30 12.83 2.33
C GLY A 197 -18.08 12.71 3.26
N GLU A 198 -18.28 12.52 4.56
CA GLU A 198 -17.20 12.31 5.54
C GLU A 198 -16.79 10.85 5.69
N PHE A 199 -17.46 9.91 5.02
CA PHE A 199 -17.11 8.50 5.15
C PHE A 199 -15.79 8.16 4.46
N SER A 200 -15.53 8.78 3.31
CA SER A 200 -14.36 8.48 2.49
C SER A 200 -14.00 9.66 1.59
N TYR A 201 -12.73 9.78 1.18
CA TYR A 201 -12.37 10.62 0.03
C TYR A 201 -11.34 9.94 -0.86
N LYS A 202 -11.39 10.27 -2.15
CA LYS A 202 -10.53 9.70 -3.18
C LYS A 202 -9.07 10.11 -2.96
N VAL A 203 -8.17 9.14 -3.05
CA VAL A 203 -6.71 9.31 -2.94
C VAL A 203 -5.96 8.82 -4.17
N ALA A 204 -6.55 7.93 -4.98
CA ALA A 204 -5.94 7.41 -6.20
C ALA A 204 -6.99 7.02 -7.25
N ASP A 205 -6.56 6.96 -8.51
CA ASP A 205 -7.41 6.60 -9.66
C ASP A 205 -7.59 5.10 -9.83
N SER A 206 -6.65 4.31 -9.32
CA SER A 206 -6.68 2.84 -9.37
C SER A 206 -5.83 2.25 -8.23
N MET A 207 -5.91 0.93 -8.05
CA MET A 207 -5.05 0.23 -7.07
C MET A 207 -3.56 0.32 -7.42
N GLN A 208 -3.21 0.36 -8.72
CA GLN A 208 -1.83 0.49 -9.15
C GLN A 208 -1.29 1.90 -8.83
N ASP A 209 -2.07 2.93 -9.12
CA ASP A 209 -1.76 4.31 -8.74
C ASP A 209 -1.67 4.46 -7.21
N PHE A 210 -2.59 3.83 -6.48
CA PHE A 210 -2.57 3.82 -5.02
C PHE A 210 -1.30 3.18 -4.46
N ALA A 211 -0.93 1.98 -4.92
CA ALA A 211 0.26 1.29 -4.42
C ALA A 211 1.52 2.15 -4.61
N ARG A 212 1.68 2.75 -5.79
CA ARG A 212 2.81 3.63 -6.08
C ARG A 212 2.80 4.88 -5.21
N LYS A 213 1.66 5.57 -5.10
CA LYS A 213 1.53 6.73 -4.20
C LYS A 213 1.78 6.36 -2.74
N TYR A 214 1.34 5.19 -2.30
CA TYR A 214 1.52 4.71 -0.93
C TYR A 214 3.00 4.48 -0.61
N ASP A 215 3.72 3.78 -1.49
CA ASP A 215 5.15 3.49 -1.34
C ASP A 215 5.99 4.78 -1.32
N LEU A 216 5.55 5.80 -2.06
CA LEU A 216 6.19 7.12 -2.12
C LEU A 216 5.77 8.08 -0.98
N GLY A 217 4.86 7.66 -0.10
CA GLY A 217 4.33 8.49 0.99
C GLY A 217 3.46 9.65 0.51
N LEU A 218 2.80 9.50 -0.64
CA LEU A 218 1.84 10.43 -1.26
C LEU A 218 0.38 10.10 -0.92
N VAL A 219 0.14 9.10 -0.07
CA VAL A 219 -1.15 8.83 0.54
C VAL A 219 -1.12 9.35 1.97
N PRO A 220 -2.16 10.08 2.45
CA PRO A 220 -2.27 10.46 3.85
C PRO A 220 -2.11 9.24 4.78
N ARG A 221 -1.70 9.44 6.03
CA ARG A 221 -1.62 8.36 7.06
C ARG A 221 -2.84 8.30 7.97
N ASN A 222 -3.69 9.33 7.94
CA ASN A 222 -4.99 9.32 8.61
C ASN A 222 -6.00 10.16 7.82
N PHE A 223 -7.28 9.87 8.03
CA PHE A 223 -8.38 10.48 7.29
C PHE A 223 -8.34 12.03 7.37
N TYR A 224 -8.25 12.59 8.57
CA TYR A 224 -8.36 14.04 8.79
C TYR A 224 -7.10 14.84 8.41
N GLN A 225 -5.99 14.20 8.05
CA GLN A 225 -4.78 14.90 7.61
C GLN A 225 -5.05 15.81 6.39
N ASN A 226 -5.76 15.27 5.39
CA ASN A 226 -6.07 15.94 4.14
C ASN A 226 -7.58 15.99 3.85
N TYR A 227 -8.45 15.70 4.83
CA TYR A 227 -9.89 15.85 4.64
C TYR A 227 -10.24 17.30 4.26
N SER A 228 -11.02 17.46 3.18
CA SER A 228 -11.37 18.76 2.57
C SER A 228 -10.17 19.58 2.05
N LYS A 229 -8.99 18.96 1.88
CA LYS A 229 -7.78 19.58 1.33
C LYS A 229 -7.31 18.82 0.08
N PRO A 230 -6.49 19.42 -0.79
CA PRO A 230 -5.86 18.69 -1.87
C PRO A 230 -5.02 17.52 -1.34
N VAL A 231 -5.23 16.32 -1.85
CA VAL A 231 -4.42 15.12 -1.53
C VAL A 231 -3.02 15.20 -2.17
N LYS A 232 -2.83 16.19 -3.06
CA LYS A 232 -1.60 16.42 -3.81
C LYS A 232 -0.40 16.82 -2.95
N ILE A 233 -0.61 17.33 -1.74
CA ILE A 233 0.46 17.75 -0.82
C ILE A 233 0.30 17.02 0.50
N ILE A 234 1.18 16.07 0.77
CA ILE A 234 1.30 15.37 2.05
C ILE A 234 2.31 16.10 2.90
N ASN A 235 1.86 16.60 4.04
CA ASN A 235 2.70 17.35 4.97
C ASN A 235 2.84 16.59 6.28
N GLU A 236 4.04 16.08 6.54
CA GLU A 236 4.37 15.35 7.77
C GLU A 236 4.96 16.26 8.86
N THR A 237 5.15 17.55 8.57
CA THR A 237 5.86 18.50 9.43
C THR A 237 4.94 19.39 10.27
N TYR A 238 3.62 19.29 10.07
CA TYR A 238 2.60 20.18 10.66
C TYR A 238 2.77 21.67 10.34
N PHE A 239 3.70 22.03 9.44
CA PHE A 239 3.85 23.41 8.96
C PHE A 239 2.58 23.86 8.24
N ASP A 240 2.08 25.08 8.48
CA ASP A 240 0.89 25.56 7.75
C ASP A 240 1.24 25.92 6.30
N ALA A 241 1.16 24.93 5.43
CA ALA A 241 1.41 25.05 3.99
C ALA A 241 0.28 25.79 3.24
N LEU A 242 -0.89 25.98 3.87
CA LEU A 242 -2.04 26.63 3.25
C LEU A 242 -2.08 28.14 3.55
N ASN A 243 -1.61 28.55 4.72
CA ASN A 243 -1.60 29.97 5.13
C ASN A 243 -0.18 30.46 5.43
N ILE A 244 0.66 30.54 4.39
CA ILE A 244 2.02 31.05 4.52
C ILE A 244 2.00 32.58 4.67
N ASN A 245 2.09 33.06 5.91
CA ASN A 245 2.04 34.48 6.27
C ASN A 245 3.44 35.11 6.52
N ARG A 246 4.50 34.35 6.25
CA ARG A 246 5.89 34.76 6.43
C ARG A 246 6.75 34.26 5.28
N LYS A 247 7.97 34.74 5.18
CA LYS A 247 8.96 34.24 4.22
C LYS A 247 9.25 32.76 4.50
N VAL A 248 9.24 31.95 3.45
CA VAL A 248 9.51 30.50 3.49
C VAL A 248 10.29 30.14 2.24
N PHE A 249 11.33 29.34 2.40
CA PHE A 249 12.05 28.73 1.28
C PHE A 249 11.49 27.34 0.95
N ILE A 250 11.48 27.02 -0.34
CA ILE A 250 11.20 25.71 -0.92
C ILE A 250 12.54 25.10 -1.31
N ASP A 251 12.75 23.86 -0.88
CA ASP A 251 13.92 23.06 -1.16
C ASP A 251 13.48 21.78 -1.90
N PRO A 252 13.39 21.83 -3.24
CA PRO A 252 12.73 20.81 -4.05
C PRO A 252 13.69 19.68 -4.47
N CYS A 253 13.33 18.43 -4.14
CA CYS A 253 13.88 17.23 -4.77
C CYS A 253 12.86 16.69 -5.76
N VAL A 254 13.19 16.57 -7.05
CA VAL A 254 12.22 16.19 -8.10
C VAL A 254 12.45 14.73 -8.52
N TYR A 255 11.36 13.99 -8.62
CA TYR A 255 11.32 12.56 -8.93
C TYR A 255 10.44 12.35 -10.16
N ASP A 256 10.86 11.49 -11.07
CA ASP A 256 9.94 10.97 -12.07
C ASP A 256 8.98 9.99 -11.39
N PHE A 257 7.68 10.25 -11.51
CA PHE A 257 6.66 9.36 -10.99
C PHE A 257 6.49 8.12 -11.85
N ASP A 258 7.02 8.07 -13.08
CA ASP A 258 6.88 6.91 -13.96
C ASP A 258 8.09 5.96 -13.88
N ASP A 259 9.26 6.45 -13.46
CA ASP A 259 10.48 5.66 -13.24
C ASP A 259 10.85 5.53 -11.75
N GLU A 260 10.94 4.31 -11.22
CA GLU A 260 11.21 4.05 -9.80
C GLU A 260 12.68 4.33 -9.38
N HIS A 261 13.60 4.53 -10.34
CA HIS A 261 15.05 4.48 -10.05
C HIS A 261 15.83 5.77 -10.36
N ASP A 262 15.20 6.83 -10.85
CA ASP A 262 15.90 8.07 -11.18
C ASP A 262 15.33 9.26 -10.42
N TYR A 263 15.91 9.52 -9.25
CA TYR A 263 15.67 10.77 -8.55
C TYR A 263 16.84 11.72 -8.73
N ARG A 264 16.50 12.95 -9.11
CA ARG A 264 17.47 13.97 -9.47
C ARG A 264 17.18 15.21 -8.63
N TYR A 265 18.24 15.81 -8.10
CA TYR A 265 18.12 17.12 -7.49
C TYR A 265 18.85 18.16 -8.33
N TYR A 266 18.33 19.38 -8.33
CA TYR A 266 18.86 20.45 -9.16
C TYR A 266 19.90 21.24 -8.36
N LYS A 267 21.16 21.16 -8.80
CA LYS A 267 22.28 21.80 -8.12
C LYS A 267 22.92 22.81 -9.03
N ASN A 268 23.31 23.95 -8.46
CA ASN A 268 24.19 24.88 -9.14
C ASN A 268 25.55 24.22 -9.39
N THR A 269 25.99 24.13 -10.64
CA THR A 269 27.23 23.43 -11.02
C THR A 269 28.50 24.16 -10.60
N GLU A 270 28.43 25.49 -10.45
CA GLU A 270 29.60 26.32 -10.14
C GLU A 270 29.83 26.42 -8.62
N THR A 271 28.77 26.64 -7.86
CA THR A 271 28.84 26.86 -6.40
C THR A 271 28.51 25.61 -5.61
N GLY A 272 27.92 24.60 -6.25
CA GLY A 272 27.40 23.43 -5.57
C GLY A 272 26.20 23.73 -4.66
N LEU A 273 25.60 24.91 -4.75
CA LEU A 273 24.42 25.25 -3.96
C LEU A 273 23.18 24.58 -4.53
N HIS A 274 22.35 24.05 -3.65
CA HIS A 274 21.04 23.52 -4.02
C HIS A 274 20.14 24.67 -4.47
N LEU A 275 19.35 24.49 -5.54
CA LEU A 275 18.41 25.53 -5.94
C LEU A 275 17.35 25.69 -4.85
N MET A 276 17.31 26.89 -4.24
CA MET A 276 16.29 27.27 -3.28
C MET A 276 15.50 28.46 -3.82
N ASP A 277 14.19 28.38 -3.73
CA ASP A 277 13.31 29.50 -4.06
C ASP A 277 12.38 29.83 -2.89
N LYS A 278 11.72 30.98 -2.91
CA LYS A 278 10.82 31.44 -1.86
C LYS A 278 9.37 31.42 -2.30
N VAL A 279 8.46 31.16 -1.36
CA VAL A 279 7.03 31.45 -1.55
C VAL A 279 6.86 32.96 -1.66
N ARG A 280 6.27 33.44 -2.75
CA ARG A 280 6.07 34.89 -3.00
C ARG A 280 4.78 35.37 -2.30
N PRO A 281 4.68 36.67 -1.98
CA PRO A 281 3.45 37.23 -1.39
C PRO A 281 2.22 36.91 -2.25
N GLY A 282 1.19 36.33 -1.64
CA GLY A 282 -0.05 35.92 -2.31
C GLY A 282 -0.04 34.51 -2.91
N GLU A 283 1.10 33.80 -2.90
CA GLU A 283 1.16 32.39 -3.30
C GLU A 283 0.80 31.47 -2.12
N ASN A 284 0.03 30.41 -2.41
CA ASN A 284 0.03 29.21 -1.57
C ASN A 284 1.11 28.23 -2.06
N LEU A 285 1.32 27.14 -1.33
CA LEU A 285 2.38 26.20 -1.65
C LEU A 285 2.18 25.50 -3.02
N ASP A 286 0.94 25.19 -3.42
CA ASP A 286 0.64 24.58 -4.73
C ASP A 286 1.08 25.51 -5.89
N ILE A 287 0.75 26.80 -5.80
CA ILE A 287 1.14 27.82 -6.79
C ILE A 287 2.67 27.97 -6.83
N ALA A 288 3.30 28.07 -5.65
CA ALA A 288 4.74 28.23 -5.56
C ALA A 288 5.50 27.02 -6.15
N ILE A 289 5.03 25.79 -5.90
CA ILE A 289 5.64 24.57 -6.44
C ILE A 289 5.51 24.52 -7.96
N LYS A 290 4.32 24.75 -8.52
CA LYS A 290 4.11 24.78 -9.99
C LYS A 290 5.02 25.80 -10.66
N ARG A 291 5.15 26.97 -10.04
CA ARG A 291 6.04 28.03 -10.53
C ARG A 291 7.50 27.59 -10.51
N VAL A 292 7.97 26.99 -9.41
CA VAL A 292 9.35 26.46 -9.32
C VAL A 292 9.59 25.41 -10.40
N LEU A 293 8.67 24.47 -10.61
CA LEU A 293 8.81 23.42 -11.62
C LEU A 293 8.87 23.99 -13.05
N ARG A 294 8.04 25.00 -13.35
CA ARG A 294 7.90 25.57 -14.70
C ARG A 294 8.94 26.62 -15.03
N GLU A 295 9.17 27.57 -14.12
CA GLU A 295 9.97 28.77 -14.41
C GLU A 295 11.42 28.58 -14.01
N GLU A 296 11.67 28.03 -12.82
CA GLU A 296 13.00 27.92 -12.24
C GLU A 296 13.71 26.63 -12.69
N LEU A 297 13.01 25.49 -12.63
CA LEU A 297 13.54 24.17 -12.98
C LEU A 297 13.29 23.78 -14.44
N GLN A 298 12.21 24.27 -15.04
CA GLN A 298 11.77 23.95 -16.41
C GLN A 298 11.62 22.44 -16.67
N VAL A 299 11.14 21.68 -15.66
CA VAL A 299 11.02 20.21 -15.74
C VAL A 299 9.62 19.69 -15.98
N ALA A 300 8.62 20.45 -15.55
CA ALA A 300 7.22 20.05 -15.63
C ALA A 300 6.31 21.26 -15.46
N GLU A 301 5.13 21.21 -16.07
CA GLU A 301 4.06 22.20 -15.88
C GLU A 301 3.26 21.94 -14.59
N ASP A 302 3.20 20.68 -14.16
CA ASP A 302 2.48 20.26 -12.97
C ASP A 302 3.15 19.02 -12.35
N TYR A 303 2.67 18.63 -11.17
CA TYR A 303 3.17 17.48 -10.42
C TYR A 303 2.07 16.44 -10.16
N VAL A 304 2.45 15.25 -9.73
CA VAL A 304 1.57 14.16 -9.27
C VAL A 304 1.26 14.34 -7.79
N GLY A 305 2.31 14.53 -6.99
CA GLY A 305 2.19 14.70 -5.55
C GLY A 305 3.47 15.28 -4.96
N VAL A 306 3.34 15.83 -3.75
CA VAL A 306 4.45 16.41 -2.98
C VAL A 306 4.41 15.83 -1.58
N ARG A 307 5.57 15.38 -1.09
CA ARG A 307 5.77 15.01 0.31
C ARG A 307 6.72 16.00 0.98
N ILE A 308 6.21 16.75 1.95
CA ILE A 308 7.03 17.61 2.83
C ILE A 308 7.48 16.75 4.00
N TRP A 309 8.79 16.48 4.06
CA TRP A 309 9.37 15.54 5.02
C TRP A 309 10.22 16.23 6.10
N GLY A 310 10.54 17.51 5.92
CA GLY A 310 11.37 18.23 6.89
C GLY A 310 11.22 19.74 6.82
N VAL A 311 11.54 20.38 7.93
CA VAL A 311 11.71 21.83 8.03
C VAL A 311 13.08 22.11 8.60
N ASP A 312 13.89 22.80 7.81
CA ASP A 312 15.15 23.38 8.25
C ASP A 312 15.01 24.89 8.41
N PHE A 313 16.10 25.53 8.82
CA PHE A 313 16.19 26.98 8.81
C PHE A 313 17.44 27.43 8.07
N ASP A 314 17.29 28.53 7.34
CA ASP A 314 18.40 29.23 6.71
C ASP A 314 18.32 30.71 7.05
N ARG A 315 19.42 31.45 6.94
CA ARG A 315 19.39 32.91 7.05
C ARG A 315 19.18 33.51 5.68
N ASP A 316 18.20 34.40 5.58
CA ASP A 316 18.05 35.16 4.36
C ASP A 316 19.13 36.25 4.22
N ARG A 317 19.05 37.04 3.13
CA ARG A 317 20.00 38.13 2.86
C ARG A 317 20.01 39.23 3.94
N GLU A 318 18.95 39.33 4.74
CA GLU A 318 18.84 40.29 5.85
C GLU A 318 19.31 39.66 7.18
N GLY A 319 19.78 38.42 7.14
CA GLY A 319 20.21 37.66 8.31
C GLY A 319 19.05 37.06 9.11
N ILE A 320 17.81 37.15 8.62
CA ILE A 320 16.61 36.67 9.32
C ILE A 320 16.50 35.16 9.16
N LEU A 321 16.33 34.47 10.29
CA LEU A 321 16.12 33.03 10.31
C LEU A 321 14.76 32.70 9.66
N THR A 322 14.83 32.02 8.52
CA THR A 322 13.71 31.75 7.62
C THR A 322 13.54 30.23 7.48
N PRO A 323 12.32 29.70 7.65
CA PRO A 323 12.07 28.28 7.47
C PRO A 323 12.31 27.83 6.03
N ARG A 324 12.86 26.63 5.86
CA ARG A 324 13.11 25.94 4.60
C ARG A 324 12.37 24.62 4.59
N LEU A 325 11.40 24.47 3.69
CA LEU A 325 10.62 23.27 3.51
C LEU A 325 11.36 22.30 2.59
N ARG A 326 11.80 21.17 3.15
CA ARG A 326 12.36 20.06 2.36
C ARG A 326 11.23 19.20 1.82
N MET A 327 11.22 19.00 0.50
CA MET A 327 10.11 18.31 -0.16
C MET A 327 10.56 17.41 -1.31
N ASN A 328 9.91 16.26 -1.43
CA ASN A 328 9.96 15.40 -2.60
C ASN A 328 8.78 15.76 -3.50
N ILE A 329 9.04 16.11 -4.75
CA ILE A 329 8.05 16.50 -5.75
C ILE A 329 8.08 15.46 -6.86
N PHE A 330 6.95 14.81 -7.11
CA PHE A 330 6.86 13.75 -8.11
C PHE A 330 6.14 14.29 -9.34
N VAL A 331 6.68 14.10 -10.54
CA VAL A 331 6.12 14.60 -11.81
C VAL A 331 6.02 13.46 -12.82
N HIS A 332 5.06 13.50 -13.75
CA HIS A 332 5.03 12.53 -14.85
C HIS A 332 6.00 12.95 -15.95
N GLY A 333 6.89 12.05 -16.36
CA GLY A 333 7.78 12.23 -17.52
C GLY A 333 8.54 13.55 -17.47
N MET A 334 9.64 13.59 -16.72
CA MET A 334 10.47 14.79 -16.63
C MET A 334 10.86 15.30 -18.02
N LEU A 335 10.64 16.59 -18.30
CA LEU A 335 11.08 17.21 -19.55
C LEU A 335 12.61 17.22 -19.56
N GLU A 336 13.25 16.24 -20.22
CA GLU A 336 14.72 16.06 -20.24
C GLU A 336 15.51 17.20 -20.91
N ASN A 337 14.85 18.30 -21.27
CA ASN A 337 15.38 19.28 -22.19
C ASN A 337 15.64 20.62 -21.51
N ARG A 338 16.62 20.68 -20.60
CA ARG A 338 17.62 21.76 -20.50
C ARG A 338 18.51 21.62 -19.26
N LYS A 339 19.80 21.38 -19.49
CA LYS A 339 20.82 21.87 -18.55
C LYS A 339 20.73 23.39 -18.56
N SER A 340 20.45 24.04 -17.42
CA SER A 340 20.66 25.50 -17.39
C SER A 340 22.16 25.76 -17.41
N LYS A 341 22.57 26.97 -17.81
CA LYS A 341 24.01 27.31 -17.86
C LYS A 341 24.73 27.19 -16.51
N THR A 342 23.98 27.28 -15.41
CA THR A 342 24.53 27.36 -14.05
C THR A 342 24.07 26.22 -13.15
N HIS A 343 23.17 25.36 -13.61
CA HIS A 343 22.62 24.26 -12.82
C HIS A 343 22.42 23.01 -13.66
N ASP A 344 22.75 21.87 -13.08
CA ASP A 344 22.64 20.55 -13.71
C ASP A 344 21.93 19.59 -12.75
N TRP A 345 21.38 18.54 -13.35
CA TRP A 345 20.75 17.47 -12.62
C TRP A 345 21.82 16.60 -11.98
N VAL A 346 21.68 16.38 -10.68
CA VAL A 346 22.49 15.40 -9.97
C VAL A 346 21.60 14.21 -9.66
N SER A 347 21.80 13.12 -10.39
CA SER A 347 21.25 11.82 -10.02
C SER A 347 21.91 11.38 -8.72
N VAL A 348 21.11 10.90 -7.79
CA VAL A 348 21.62 10.32 -6.55
C VAL A 348 21.59 8.81 -6.72
N LYS A 349 22.76 8.18 -6.61
CA LYS A 349 22.90 6.73 -6.69
C LYS A 349 22.58 6.07 -5.36
#